data_AF-A0A8S9S4K1-F1
#
_entry.id   AF-A0A8S9S4K1-F1
#
_cell.length_a   1.000
_cell.length_b   1.000
_cell.length_c   1.000
_cell.angle_alpha   90.00
_cell.angle_beta   90.00
_cell.angle_gamma   90.00
#
_symmetry.space_group_name_H-M   'P 1'
#
loop_
_entity.id
_entity.type
_entity.pdbx_description
1 polymer ?
#
loop_
_entity_poly.entity_id
_entity_poly.type
_entity_poly.pdbx_seq_one_letter_code
_entity_poly.pdbx_strand_id
1 'polypeptide(L)'
;ANPPQLHSNLLYVQRYRRESKLIGEAAYFFINILSAESFISNIDAKSLSMDEAEFEKNLESARARISGLSSQPTAPPPLRDDDIVNANSEIPMKKVESVSDLEDKGAAMLLKDTKANKISQEYPYLFANAGLGDAATTSLASSSTPPLQALSGFDTAKEPEDEHTTSS
;
A
#
# COMPACT_ATOMS: atom_id res chain seq x y z
N ALA A 1 -7.45 13.76 -17.51
CA ALA A 1 -7.11 12.39 -17.09
C ALA A 1 -8.04 11.85 -15.99
N ASN A 2 -8.42 12.64 -14.98
CA ASN A 2 -9.27 12.21 -13.84
C ASN A 2 -8.98 10.78 -13.34
N PRO A 3 -7.72 10.48 -12.98
CA PRO A 3 -7.37 9.14 -12.53
C PRO A 3 -8.09 8.81 -11.21
N PRO A 4 -8.65 7.60 -11.07
CA PRO A 4 -9.32 7.19 -9.84
C PRO A 4 -8.33 7.20 -8.66
N GLN A 5 -8.84 7.56 -7.48
CA GLN A 5 -8.09 7.52 -6.21
C GLN A 5 -6.77 8.31 -6.23
N LEU A 6 -6.69 9.39 -7.00
CA LEU A 6 -5.48 10.21 -7.12
C LEU A 6 -4.87 10.60 -5.77
N HIS A 7 -5.68 11.15 -4.86
CA HIS A 7 -5.24 11.57 -3.53
C HIS A 7 -4.58 10.42 -2.74
N SER A 8 -5.25 9.27 -2.69
CA SER A 8 -4.74 8.07 -2.02
C SER A 8 -3.45 7.55 -2.66
N ASN A 9 -3.36 7.58 -4.00
CA ASN A 9 -2.16 7.17 -4.73
C ASN A 9 -0.95 8.05 -4.41
N LEU A 10 -1.13 9.37 -4.36
CA LEU A 10 -0.06 10.30 -4.01
C LEU A 10 0.42 10.09 -2.56
N LEU A 11 -0.52 9.92 -1.62
CA LEU A 11 -0.18 9.59 -0.23
C LEU A 11 0.57 8.25 -0.10
N TYR A 12 0.18 7.25 -0.89
CA TYR A 12 0.87 5.96 -0.91
C TYR A 12 2.32 6.11 -1.36
N VAL A 13 2.57 6.85 -2.45
CA VAL A 13 3.93 7.13 -2.91
C VAL A 13 4.72 7.90 -1.85
N GLN A 14 4.14 8.94 -1.24
CA GLN A 14 4.81 9.73 -0.21
C GLN A 14 5.26 8.88 1.00
N ARG A 15 4.47 7.88 1.39
CA ARG A 15 4.73 7.07 2.59
C ARG A 15 5.59 5.84 2.35
N TYR A 16 5.44 5.21 1.18
CA TYR A 16 6.00 3.88 0.93
C TYR A 16 7.04 3.86 -0.19
N ARG A 17 7.26 4.97 -0.89
CA ARG A 17 8.38 5.05 -1.84
C ARG A 17 9.68 5.06 -1.06
N ARG A 18 10.64 4.23 -1.48
CA ARG A 18 12.02 4.28 -0.99
C ARG A 18 12.58 5.69 -1.17
N GLU A 19 12.94 6.35 -0.08
CA GLU A 19 13.44 7.73 -0.06
C GLU A 19 14.65 7.92 -0.97
N SER A 20 15.57 6.95 -1.00
CA SER A 20 16.73 6.93 -1.91
C SER A 20 16.38 6.90 -3.40
N LYS A 21 15.10 6.70 -3.75
CA LYS A 21 14.56 6.67 -5.12
C LYS A 21 13.53 7.76 -5.39
N LEU A 22 13.30 8.67 -4.45
CA LEU A 22 12.44 9.84 -4.60
C LEU A 22 13.29 11.10 -4.42
N ILE A 23 14.33 11.22 -5.25
CA ILE A 23 15.28 12.33 -5.27
C ILE A 23 15.47 12.82 -6.71
N GLY A 24 16.04 14.01 -6.89
CA GLY A 24 16.30 14.59 -8.21
C GLY A 24 15.02 14.83 -9.00
N GLU A 25 15.03 14.48 -10.28
CA GLU A 25 13.89 14.68 -11.20
C GLU A 25 12.61 13.98 -10.72
N ALA A 26 12.73 12.79 -10.13
CA ALA A 26 11.57 12.05 -9.63
C ALA A 26 10.86 12.82 -8.50
N ALA A 27 11.63 13.43 -7.59
CA ALA A 27 11.07 14.27 -6.53
C ALA A 27 10.44 15.55 -7.10
N TYR A 28 11.10 16.17 -8.08
CA TYR A 28 10.59 17.37 -8.74
C TYR A 28 9.21 17.13 -9.37
N PHE A 29 9.05 16.08 -10.19
CA PHE A 29 7.75 15.75 -10.77
C PHE A 29 6.71 15.36 -9.73
N PHE A 30 7.12 14.67 -8.67
CA PHE A 30 6.22 14.29 -7.59
C PHE A 30 5.66 15.52 -6.84
N ILE A 31 6.50 16.53 -6.59
CA ILE A 31 6.07 17.80 -5.99
C ILE A 31 5.17 18.59 -6.93
N ASN A 32 5.47 18.57 -8.24
CA ASN A 32 4.62 19.24 -9.22
C ASN A 32 3.21 18.64 -9.25
N ILE A 33 3.08 17.31 -9.20
CA ILE A 33 1.76 16.68 -9.16
C ILE A 33 1.04 16.88 -7.82
N LEU A 34 1.77 16.90 -6.68
CA LEU A 34 1.18 17.29 -5.39
C LEU A 34 0.65 18.71 -5.40
N SER A 35 1.41 19.63 -6.02
CA SER A 35 0.99 21.04 -6.16
C SER A 35 -0.24 21.15 -7.06
N ALA A 36 -0.29 20.39 -8.15
CA ALA A 36 -1.45 20.33 -9.03
C ALA A 36 -2.69 19.74 -8.34
N GLU A 37 -2.53 18.69 -7.52
CA GLU A 37 -3.62 18.10 -6.75
C GLU A 37 -4.19 19.09 -5.72
N SER A 38 -3.31 19.82 -5.03
CA SER A 38 -3.71 20.91 -4.13
C SER A 38 -4.43 22.05 -4.86
N PHE A 39 -3.94 22.46 -6.03
CA PHE A 39 -4.56 23.49 -6.85
C PHE A 39 -5.98 23.09 -7.29
N ILE A 40 -6.15 21.86 -7.81
CA ILE A 40 -7.46 21.37 -8.27
C ILE A 40 -8.44 21.23 -7.10
N SER A 41 -7.97 20.81 -5.92
CA SER A 41 -8.83 20.64 -4.74
C SER A 41 -9.36 21.96 -4.19
N ASN A 42 -8.58 23.04 -4.34
CA ASN A 42 -8.89 24.36 -3.80
C ASN A 42 -9.23 25.37 -4.92
N ILE A 43 -9.67 24.89 -6.08
CA ILE A 43 -9.90 25.73 -7.25
C ILE A 43 -11.11 26.65 -7.05
N ASP A 44 -10.93 27.93 -7.36
CA ASP A 44 -11.95 28.97 -7.32
C ASP A 44 -11.92 29.86 -8.58
N ALA A 45 -12.91 30.74 -8.75
CA ALA A 45 -12.99 31.63 -9.91
C ALA A 45 -11.72 32.50 -10.06
N LYS A 46 -11.18 32.98 -8.93
CA LYS A 46 -9.99 33.82 -8.88
C LYS A 46 -8.73 33.10 -9.36
N SER A 47 -8.52 31.85 -8.94
CA SER A 47 -7.38 31.01 -9.33
C SER A 47 -7.35 30.73 -10.83
N LEU A 48 -8.52 30.78 -11.47
CA LEU A 48 -8.69 30.63 -12.91
C LEU A 48 -8.75 31.97 -13.65
N SER A 49 -8.62 33.10 -12.95
CA SER A 49 -8.72 34.45 -13.53
C SER A 49 -10.04 34.69 -14.28
N MET A 50 -11.17 34.22 -13.72
CA MET A 50 -12.52 34.43 -14.25
C MET A 50 -13.46 35.04 -13.21
N ASP A 51 -14.59 35.56 -13.67
CA ASP A 51 -15.63 36.11 -12.80
C ASP A 51 -16.40 34.98 -12.09
N GLU A 52 -16.84 35.24 -10.85
CA GLU A 52 -17.56 34.26 -10.02
C GLU A 52 -18.85 33.77 -10.69
N ALA A 53 -19.59 34.67 -11.35
CA ALA A 53 -20.83 34.32 -12.05
C ALA A 53 -20.59 33.43 -13.26
N GLU A 54 -19.45 33.61 -13.95
CA GLU A 54 -19.06 32.74 -15.07
C GLU A 54 -18.64 31.36 -14.57
N PHE A 55 -17.87 31.31 -13.48
CA PHE A 55 -17.44 30.07 -12.84
C PHE A 55 -18.64 29.20 -12.41
N GLU A 56 -19.60 29.75 -11.66
CA GLU A 56 -20.74 28.95 -11.19
C GLU A 56 -21.64 28.50 -12.35
N LYS A 57 -21.88 29.37 -13.35
CA LYS A 57 -22.60 28.99 -14.57
C LYS A 57 -21.93 27.80 -15.27
N ASN A 58 -20.60 27.81 -15.38
CA ASN A 58 -19.85 26.71 -15.97
C ASN A 58 -19.98 25.43 -15.13
N LEU A 59 -19.92 25.54 -13.81
CA LEU A 59 -20.08 24.42 -12.88
C LEU A 59 -21.47 23.81 -12.94
N GLU A 60 -22.53 24.62 -12.94
CA GLU A 60 -23.92 24.18 -13.11
C GLU A 60 -24.13 23.48 -14.46
N SER A 61 -23.59 24.05 -15.55
CA SER A 61 -23.67 23.44 -16.87
C SER A 61 -22.96 22.08 -16.94
N ALA A 62 -21.80 21.95 -16.26
CA ALA A 62 -21.07 20.70 -16.16
C ALA A 62 -21.81 19.68 -15.30
N ARG A 63 -22.39 20.08 -14.17
CA ARG A 63 -23.24 19.24 -13.32
C ARG A 63 -24.44 18.70 -14.10
N ALA A 64 -25.14 19.55 -14.85
CA ALA A 64 -26.27 19.12 -15.68
C ALA A 64 -25.86 18.08 -16.73
N ARG A 65 -24.69 18.24 -17.35
CA ARG A 65 -24.13 17.27 -18.30
C ARG A 65 -23.77 15.95 -17.63
N ILE A 66 -23.15 15.97 -16.46
CA ILE A 66 -22.77 14.76 -15.72
C ILE A 66 -24.02 14.00 -15.25
N SER A 67 -25.02 14.71 -14.71
CA SER A 67 -26.31 14.12 -14.32
C SER A 67 -27.06 13.54 -15.53
N GLY A 68 -27.01 14.21 -16.68
CA GLY A 68 -27.60 13.71 -17.93
C GLY A 68 -26.92 12.46 -18.52
N LEU A 69 -25.65 12.22 -18.18
CA LEU A 69 -24.93 10.99 -18.54
C LEU A 69 -25.18 9.83 -17.55
N SER A 70 -25.67 10.11 -16.35
CA SER A 70 -25.92 9.10 -15.30
C SER A 70 -27.14 8.21 -15.57
N SER A 71 -27.90 8.44 -16.64
CA SER A 71 -28.99 7.56 -17.10
C SER A 71 -28.53 6.44 -18.05
N GLN A 72 -27.22 6.30 -18.27
CA GLN A 72 -26.66 5.11 -18.88
C GLN A 72 -26.62 3.97 -17.83
N PRO A 73 -27.21 2.78 -18.10
CA PRO A 73 -27.20 1.68 -17.15
C PRO A 73 -25.76 1.29 -16.79
N THR A 74 -25.38 1.54 -15.55
CA THR A 74 -24.19 0.98 -14.93
C THR A 74 -24.34 -0.52 -14.82
N ALA A 75 -23.77 -1.25 -15.78
CA ALA A 75 -23.58 -2.70 -15.79
C ALA A 75 -24.87 -3.56 -15.67
N PRO A 76 -24.92 -4.73 -16.32
CA PRO A 76 -25.96 -5.70 -15.99
C PRO A 76 -25.83 -6.08 -14.50
N PRO A 77 -26.94 -6.22 -13.77
CA PRO A 77 -26.91 -6.68 -12.38
C PRO A 77 -26.22 -8.06 -12.33
N PRO A 78 -25.52 -8.41 -11.23
CA PRO A 78 -25.04 -9.77 -11.06
C PRO A 78 -26.24 -10.70 -11.19
N LEU A 79 -26.13 -11.66 -12.11
CA LEU A 79 -27.13 -12.69 -12.32
C LEU A 79 -27.39 -13.35 -10.96
N ARG A 80 -28.59 -13.13 -10.43
CA ARG A 80 -29.12 -13.98 -9.38
C ARG A 80 -29.45 -15.30 -10.07
N ASP A 81 -28.69 -16.33 -9.72
CA ASP A 81 -29.03 -17.71 -10.03
C ASP A 81 -30.32 -18.05 -9.29
N ASP A 82 -31.48 -17.83 -9.90
CA ASP A 82 -32.69 -18.60 -9.65
C ASP A 82 -33.67 -18.34 -10.81
N ASP A 83 -34.19 -19.44 -11.37
CA ASP A 83 -35.25 -19.55 -12.37
C ASP A 83 -34.92 -19.40 -13.87
N ILE A 84 -34.24 -20.39 -14.47
CA ILE A 84 -34.66 -20.96 -15.77
C ILE A 84 -34.38 -22.46 -15.81
N VAL A 85 -35.39 -23.27 -15.48
CA VAL A 85 -35.58 -24.55 -16.17
C VAL A 85 -36.32 -24.27 -17.47
N ASN A 86 -35.65 -24.50 -18.60
CA ASN A 86 -36.09 -25.47 -19.61
C ASN A 86 -35.53 -25.15 -21.02
N ALA A 87 -35.00 -26.21 -21.63
CA ALA A 87 -34.85 -26.49 -23.05
C ALA A 87 -33.65 -25.89 -23.82
N ASN A 88 -32.64 -26.77 -23.94
CA ASN A 88 -31.90 -27.08 -25.17
C ASN A 88 -30.70 -26.20 -25.56
N SER A 89 -29.53 -26.52 -24.99
CA SER A 89 -28.32 -26.80 -25.80
C SER A 89 -27.36 -27.69 -24.99
N GLU A 90 -27.04 -28.88 -25.52
CA GLU A 90 -25.98 -29.73 -24.97
C GLU A 90 -24.61 -29.11 -25.31
N ILE A 91 -24.03 -28.41 -24.34
CA ILE A 91 -22.59 -28.16 -24.27
C ILE A 91 -22.12 -28.77 -22.94
N PRO A 92 -21.23 -29.78 -22.93
CA PRO A 92 -20.74 -30.39 -21.70
C PRO A 92 -19.86 -29.41 -20.92
N MET A 93 -20.45 -28.56 -20.08
CA MET A 93 -19.69 -27.75 -19.13
C MET A 93 -19.23 -28.66 -17.99
N LYS A 94 -17.91 -28.90 -17.93
CA LYS A 94 -17.28 -29.52 -16.76
C LYS A 94 -17.66 -28.70 -15.53
N LYS A 95 -18.30 -29.39 -14.58
CA LYS A 95 -18.66 -28.92 -13.24
C LYS A 95 -17.51 -28.08 -12.67
N VAL A 96 -17.76 -26.79 -12.49
CA VAL A 96 -16.80 -25.88 -11.86
C VAL A 96 -16.64 -26.36 -10.42
N GLU A 97 -15.41 -26.76 -10.05
CA GLU A 97 -15.08 -27.12 -8.66
C GLU A 97 -15.39 -25.92 -7.76
N SER A 98 -16.11 -26.17 -6.66
CA SER A 98 -16.46 -25.12 -5.72
C SER A 98 -15.20 -24.56 -5.06
N VAL A 99 -15.25 -23.30 -4.61
CA VAL A 99 -14.15 -22.68 -3.86
C VAL A 99 -13.77 -23.51 -2.62
N SER A 100 -14.77 -24.11 -1.95
CA SER A 100 -14.54 -25.04 -0.84
C SER A 100 -13.79 -26.30 -1.26
N ASP A 101 -14.13 -26.85 -2.44
CA ASP A 101 -13.45 -28.04 -2.98
C ASP A 101 -11.98 -27.72 -3.31
N LEU A 102 -11.71 -26.48 -3.76
CA LEU A 102 -10.36 -26.03 -4.09
C LEU A 102 -9.50 -25.78 -2.84
N GLU A 103 -10.09 -25.26 -1.77
CA GLU A 103 -9.43 -25.08 -0.47
C GLU A 103 -9.02 -26.42 0.15
N ASP A 104 -9.94 -27.38 0.19
CA ASP A 104 -9.69 -28.73 0.71
C ASP A 104 -8.61 -29.46 -0.11
N LYS A 105 -8.67 -29.30 -1.43
CA LYS A 105 -7.68 -29.88 -2.37
C LYS A 105 -6.30 -29.21 -2.23
N GLY A 106 -6.26 -27.90 -2.00
CA GLY A 106 -5.04 -27.16 -1.70
C GLY A 106 -4.39 -27.60 -0.39
N ALA A 107 -5.17 -27.74 0.68
CA ALA A 107 -4.71 -28.25 1.97
C ALA A 107 -4.18 -29.69 1.87
N ALA A 108 -4.86 -30.55 1.11
CA ALA A 108 -4.44 -31.92 0.88
C ALA A 108 -3.14 -32.04 0.06
N MET A 109 -2.80 -31.06 -0.78
CA MET A 109 -1.51 -31.03 -1.47
C MET A 109 -0.34 -30.73 -0.53
N LEU A 110 -0.51 -29.78 0.41
CA LEU A 110 0.54 -29.44 1.38
C LEU A 110 0.90 -30.61 2.31
N LEU A 111 -0.06 -31.48 2.62
CA LEU A 111 0.18 -32.67 3.44
C LEU A 111 0.96 -33.77 2.69
N LYS A 112 0.89 -33.78 1.34
CA LYS A 112 1.57 -34.77 0.48
C LYS A 112 2.99 -34.37 0.12
N ASP A 113 3.36 -33.10 0.31
CA ASP A 113 4.73 -32.62 0.12
C ASP A 113 5.63 -33.12 1.26
N THR A 114 6.14 -34.34 1.07
CA THR A 114 7.08 -35.02 1.98
C THR A 114 8.30 -34.15 2.32
N LYS A 115 8.72 -33.22 1.45
CA LYS A 115 9.77 -32.23 1.74
C LYS A 115 9.34 -31.18 2.76
N ALA A 116 8.14 -30.61 2.62
CA ALA A 116 7.61 -29.62 3.56
C ALA A 116 7.32 -30.25 4.92
N ASN A 117 6.71 -31.44 4.93
CA ASN A 117 6.49 -32.23 6.15
C ASN A 117 7.81 -32.58 6.86
N LYS A 118 8.85 -32.96 6.09
CA LYS A 118 10.18 -33.23 6.66
C LYS A 118 10.82 -31.98 7.28
N ILE A 119 10.70 -30.81 6.63
CA ILE A 119 11.21 -29.55 7.19
C ILE A 119 10.46 -29.16 8.47
N SER A 120 9.15 -29.37 8.53
CA SER A 120 8.34 -29.13 9.75
C SER A 120 8.70 -30.09 10.89
N GLN A 121 9.06 -31.34 10.60
CA GLN A 121 9.53 -32.30 11.61
C GLN A 121 10.98 -32.06 12.05
N GLU A 122 11.84 -31.67 11.12
CA GLU A 122 13.28 -31.48 11.34
C GLU A 122 13.57 -30.16 12.08
N TYR A 123 12.72 -29.14 11.90
CA TYR A 123 12.89 -27.85 12.55
C TYR A 123 11.57 -27.29 13.12
N PRO A 124 11.12 -27.79 14.28
CA PRO A 124 9.85 -27.39 14.90
C PRO A 124 9.77 -25.90 15.26
N TYR A 125 10.92 -25.25 15.45
CA TYR A 125 11.02 -23.86 15.92
C TYR A 125 11.08 -22.81 14.80
N LEU A 126 11.22 -23.21 13.53
CA LEU A 126 11.34 -22.24 12.41
C LEU A 126 10.01 -21.57 12.05
N PHE A 127 8.88 -22.15 12.45
CA PHE A 127 7.54 -21.65 12.11
C PHE A 127 6.80 -21.02 13.30
N ALA A 128 7.43 -20.94 14.48
CA ALA A 128 6.79 -20.48 15.72
C ALA A 128 6.44 -18.97 15.74
N ASN A 129 6.93 -18.18 14.78
CA ASN A 129 6.71 -16.73 14.77
C ASN A 129 5.66 -16.26 13.76
N ALA A 130 4.94 -17.17 13.10
CA ALA A 130 3.85 -16.82 12.20
C ALA A 130 2.50 -16.87 12.94
N GLY A 131 2.22 -15.79 13.68
CA GLY A 131 0.89 -15.51 14.22
C GLY A 131 0.84 -15.52 15.73
N LEU A 132 0.99 -14.35 16.34
CA LEU A 132 0.24 -14.05 17.56
C LEU A 132 0.03 -12.56 17.70
N GLY A 133 -1.15 -12.13 17.27
CA GLY A 133 -1.82 -11.01 17.90
C GLY A 133 -2.19 -11.40 19.34
N ASP A 134 -2.05 -10.41 20.22
CA ASP A 134 -2.77 -10.21 21.46
C ASP A 134 -2.79 -11.30 22.58
N ALA A 135 -2.20 -10.86 23.70
CA ALA A 135 -2.50 -11.17 25.10
C ALA A 135 -1.83 -12.38 25.81
N ALA A 136 -1.33 -12.03 27.01
CA ALA A 136 -0.98 -12.86 28.17
C ALA A 136 0.41 -13.55 28.20
N THR A 137 1.33 -12.85 28.86
CA THR A 137 2.23 -13.34 29.94
C THR A 137 2.56 -14.84 29.97
N THR A 138 3.84 -15.18 29.80
CA THR A 138 4.64 -15.94 30.78
C THR A 138 6.12 -15.84 30.42
N SER A 139 6.90 -15.23 31.30
CA SER A 139 8.35 -15.29 31.29
C SER A 139 8.84 -16.73 31.52
N LEU A 140 9.93 -17.13 30.88
CA LEU A 140 11.12 -17.72 31.54
C LEU A 140 12.04 -18.31 30.46
N ALA A 141 13.19 -17.65 30.27
CA ALA A 141 14.53 -18.24 30.35
C ALA A 141 15.52 -17.47 29.47
N SER A 142 16.23 -16.55 30.12
CA SER A 142 17.50 -15.99 29.69
C SER A 142 18.55 -17.08 29.48
N SER A 143 19.33 -16.98 28.41
CA SER A 143 20.79 -17.23 28.39
C SER A 143 21.30 -16.85 26.98
N SER A 144 22.07 -15.77 26.84
CA SER A 144 23.52 -15.69 27.05
C SER A 144 24.23 -15.53 25.70
N THR A 145 24.28 -14.30 25.21
CA THR A 145 25.31 -13.86 24.26
C THR A 145 26.14 -12.76 24.93
N PRO A 146 27.42 -12.98 25.26
CA PRO A 146 28.34 -11.90 25.55
C PRO A 146 28.98 -11.36 24.25
N PRO A 147 29.30 -10.05 24.20
CA PRO A 147 29.85 -9.38 23.02
C PRO A 147 31.36 -9.57 22.90
N LEU A 148 31.88 -9.67 21.66
CA LEU A 148 33.32 -9.60 21.40
C LEU A 148 33.78 -8.13 21.41
N GLN A 149 34.56 -7.76 22.44
CA GLN A 149 35.44 -6.60 22.47
C GLN A 149 36.91 -7.06 22.49
N ALA A 150 37.70 -6.57 21.54
CA ALA A 150 39.15 -6.32 21.55
C ALA A 150 39.49 -5.77 20.14
N LEU A 151 40.17 -4.64 19.91
CA LEU A 151 41.41 -4.17 20.50
C LEU A 151 41.36 -2.71 20.95
N SER A 152 41.96 -2.49 22.11
CA SER A 152 42.48 -1.23 22.64
C SER A 152 43.73 -0.76 21.90
N GLY A 153 43.81 0.54 21.64
CA GLY A 153 45.03 1.27 21.24
C GLY A 153 44.88 2.73 21.64
N PHE A 154 45.35 3.02 22.85
CA PHE A 154 45.40 4.31 23.54
C PHE A 154 46.37 5.28 22.85
N ASP A 155 46.02 6.56 22.70
CA ASP A 155 46.82 7.64 23.32
C ASP A 155 46.11 9.01 23.36
N THR A 156 46.45 9.75 24.40
CA THR A 156 45.78 10.96 24.91
C THR A 156 46.77 12.13 24.85
N ALA A 157 46.40 13.29 24.30
CA ALA A 157 46.89 14.62 24.73
C ALA A 157 46.14 15.71 23.93
N LYS A 158 45.25 16.52 24.54
CA LYS A 158 45.49 17.68 25.43
C LYS A 158 45.55 18.99 24.63
N GLU A 159 44.43 19.71 24.61
CA GLU A 159 44.37 21.16 24.34
C GLU A 159 45.30 21.94 25.28
N PRO A 160 45.78 23.10 24.82
CA PRO A 160 45.47 24.29 25.60
C PRO A 160 44.95 25.45 24.74
N GLU A 161 43.91 26.07 25.29
CA GLU A 161 43.54 27.49 25.21
C GLU A 161 44.76 28.42 25.13
N ASP A 162 44.70 29.46 24.29
CA ASP A 162 45.24 30.76 24.68
C ASP A 162 44.59 31.94 23.94
N GLU A 163 44.59 33.05 24.65
CA GLU A 163 43.71 34.20 24.60
C GLU A 163 43.96 35.20 23.47
N HIS A 164 42.93 36.04 23.27
CA HIS A 164 42.94 37.44 22.86
C HIS A 164 44.25 38.10 22.40
N THR A 165 44.21 38.80 21.25
CA THR A 165 44.66 40.21 21.20
C THR A 165 44.09 40.96 19.99
N THR A 166 43.70 42.20 20.29
CA THR A 166 43.31 43.34 19.45
C THR A 166 44.45 43.84 18.55
N SER A 167 44.07 44.69 17.57
CA SER A 167 44.86 45.61 16.71
C SER A 167 45.02 45.13 15.27
N SER A 168 44.82 45.95 14.23
CA SER A 168 44.49 47.37 14.10
C SER A 168 43.91 47.61 12.70
#